data_AF-A0A7V0UGX8-F1
#
_entry.id   AF-A0A7V0UGX8-F1
#
_cell.length_a   1.000
_cell.length_b   1.000
_cell.length_c   1.000
_cell.angle_alpha   90.00
_cell.angle_beta   90.00
_cell.angle_gamma   90.00
#
_symmetry.space_group_name_H-M   'P 1'
#
loop_
_entity.id
_entity.type
_entity.pdbx_description
1 polymer ?
#
loop_
_entity_poly.entity_id
_entity_poly.type
_entity_poly.pdbx_seq_one_letter_code
_entity_poly.pdbx_strand_id
1 'polypeptide(L)'
;METLLPLRPVEFQILLSLAGGERHGYGIIQDAKGRGETAPDIGTLYRALARMVDQGLIAAVDADDERRNYYRITDVGLRVAKAEARRLDALTRAARLGGLLKKEAK
;
A
#
# COMPACT_ATOMS: atom_id res chain seq x y z
N MET A 1 -12.88 11.74 1.23
CA MET A 1 -12.15 10.52 0.84
C MET A 1 -11.59 10.59 -0.57
N GLU A 2 -12.21 11.33 -1.50
CA GLU A 2 -11.77 11.42 -2.91
C GLU A 2 -10.45 12.17 -3.12
N THR A 3 -10.04 13.04 -2.18
CA THR A 3 -8.81 13.86 -2.30
C THR A 3 -7.49 13.10 -2.15
N LEU A 4 -7.54 11.83 -1.72
CA LEU A 4 -6.35 10.99 -1.51
C LEU A 4 -6.07 10.04 -2.68
N LEU A 5 -6.94 10.03 -3.70
CA LEU A 5 -6.80 9.15 -4.86
C LEU A 5 -6.40 9.96 -6.10
N PRO A 6 -5.58 9.40 -7.00
CA PRO A 6 -4.94 8.09 -6.89
C PRO A 6 -3.81 8.08 -5.85
N LEU A 7 -3.63 6.96 -5.16
CA LEU A 7 -2.46 6.76 -4.32
C LEU A 7 -1.21 6.64 -5.18
N ARG A 8 -0.05 7.07 -4.65
CA ARG A 8 1.23 6.73 -5.28
C ARG A 8 1.46 5.22 -5.13
N PRO A 9 2.11 4.56 -6.11
CA PRO A 9 2.29 3.11 -6.09
C PRO A 9 2.85 2.57 -4.76
N VAL A 10 3.87 3.24 -4.22
CA VAL A 10 4.50 2.87 -2.93
C VAL A 10 3.52 2.92 -1.75
N GLU A 11 2.58 3.87 -1.73
CA GLU A 11 1.60 3.96 -0.64
C GLU A 11 0.61 2.80 -0.71
N PHE A 12 0.15 2.47 -1.91
CA PHE A 12 -0.76 1.34 -2.08
C PHE A 12 -0.06 0.02 -1.74
N GLN A 13 1.21 -0.14 -2.12
CA GLN A 13 2.05 -1.28 -1.70
C GLN A 13 2.16 -1.44 -0.18
N ILE A 14 2.42 -0.34 0.52
CA ILE A 14 2.45 -0.32 2.00
C ILE A 14 1.09 -0.76 2.56
N LEU A 15 -0.02 -0.22 2.06
CA LEU A 15 -1.35 -0.57 2.54
C LEU A 15 -1.70 -2.04 2.25
N LEU A 16 -1.30 -2.58 1.10
CA LEU A 16 -1.45 -4.00 0.77
C LEU A 16 -0.69 -4.88 1.78
N SER A 17 0.55 -4.51 2.11
CA SER A 17 1.33 -5.23 3.11
C SER A 17 0.68 -5.20 4.49
N LEU A 18 0.13 -4.06 4.90
CA LEU A 18 -0.49 -3.87 6.21
C LEU A 18 -1.93 -4.36 6.31
N ALA A 19 -2.58 -4.67 5.18
CA ALA A 19 -3.94 -5.22 5.16
C ALA A 19 -4.02 -6.60 5.84
N GLY A 20 -2.90 -7.35 5.86
CA GLY A 20 -2.78 -8.64 6.53
C GLY A 20 -2.43 -8.57 8.03
N GLY A 21 -2.27 -7.38 8.59
CA GLY A 21 -1.86 -7.16 9.98
C GLY A 21 -0.66 -6.23 10.13
N GLU A 22 -0.26 -6.00 11.37
CA GLU A 22 0.85 -5.12 11.72
C GLU A 22 2.19 -5.68 11.19
N ARG A 23 3.06 -4.82 10.67
CA ARG A 23 4.37 -5.23 10.14
C ARG A 23 5.46 -4.24 10.44
N HIS A 24 6.67 -4.78 10.66
CA HIS A 24 7.88 -3.98 10.69
C HIS A 24 8.19 -3.38 9.30
N GLY A 25 8.82 -2.20 9.26
CA GLY A 25 9.19 -1.54 7.99
C GLY A 25 9.98 -2.45 7.03
N TYR A 26 10.93 -3.23 7.54
CA TYR A 26 11.64 -4.22 6.71
C TYR A 26 10.73 -5.35 6.21
N GLY A 27 9.76 -5.77 7.02
CA GLY A 27 8.76 -6.78 6.64
C GLY A 27 7.89 -6.33 5.47
N ILE A 28 7.59 -5.03 5.39
CA ILE A 28 6.87 -4.42 4.25
C ILE A 28 7.71 -4.54 2.96
N ILE A 29 9.03 -4.32 3.03
CA ILE A 29 9.93 -4.50 1.88
C ILE A 29 9.92 -5.96 1.40
N GLN A 30 10.07 -6.91 2.31
CA GLN A 30 10.14 -8.33 1.96
C GLN A 30 8.83 -8.83 1.35
N ASP A 31 7.70 -8.39 1.92
CA ASP A 31 6.37 -8.72 1.44
C ASP A 31 6.10 -8.11 0.04
N ALA A 32 6.50 -6.86 -0.21
CA ALA A 32 6.44 -6.26 -1.55
C ALA A 32 7.29 -7.00 -2.59
N LYS A 33 8.52 -7.39 -2.22
CA LYS A 33 9.38 -8.23 -3.08
C LYS A 33 8.76 -9.59 -3.37
N GLY A 34 8.14 -10.21 -2.35
CA GLY A 34 7.48 -11.51 -2.47
C GLY A 34 6.29 -11.53 -3.43
N ARG A 35 5.58 -10.40 -3.57
CA ARG A 35 4.50 -10.23 -4.56
C ARG A 35 4.99 -10.04 -6.00
N GLY A 36 6.31 -10.04 -6.24
CA GLY A 36 6.89 -9.82 -7.56
C GLY A 36 6.82 -8.37 -8.04
N GLU A 37 6.53 -7.43 -7.14
CA GLU A 37 6.47 -6.01 -7.46
C GLU A 37 7.86 -5.37 -7.36
N THR A 38 8.11 -4.30 -8.11
CA THR A 38 9.30 -3.48 -7.88
C THR A 38 9.20 -2.86 -6.50
N ALA A 39 9.91 -3.45 -5.54
CA ALA A 39 9.95 -2.95 -4.18
C ALA A 39 10.63 -1.57 -4.15
N PRO A 40 10.08 -0.61 -3.40
CA PRO A 40 10.73 0.69 -3.22
C PRO A 40 12.10 0.49 -2.57
N ASP A 41 13.04 1.37 -2.90
CA ASP A 41 14.27 1.48 -2.11
C ASP A 41 13.93 1.90 -0.67
N ILE A 42 14.87 1.62 0.24
CA ILE A 42 14.68 1.84 1.67
C ILE A 42 14.35 3.31 1.98
N GLY A 43 15.02 4.26 1.34
CA GLY A 43 14.82 5.70 1.57
C GLY A 43 13.47 6.19 1.06
N THR A 44 12.99 5.65 -0.05
CA THR A 44 11.63 5.93 -0.56
C THR A 44 10.56 5.33 0.33
N LEU A 45 10.76 4.12 0.85
CA LEU A 45 9.81 3.50 1.78
C LEU A 45 9.65 4.33 3.06
N TYR A 46 10.74 4.66 3.75
CA TYR A 46 10.64 5.36 5.03
C TYR A 46 10.06 6.77 4.90
N ARG A 47 10.36 7.50 3.81
CA ARG A 47 9.69 8.77 3.50
C ARG A 47 8.20 8.60 3.23
N ALA A 48 7.80 7.51 2.57
CA ALA A 48 6.39 7.21 2.35
C ALA A 48 5.68 6.87 3.67
N LEU A 49 6.29 6.05 4.53
CA LEU A 49 5.77 5.69 5.85
C LEU A 49 5.54 6.92 6.72
N ALA A 50 6.54 7.80 6.87
CA ALA A 50 6.40 9.04 7.64
C ALA A 50 5.21 9.89 7.17
N ARG A 51 5.13 10.16 5.86
CA ARG A 51 4.01 10.94 5.31
C ARG A 51 2.66 10.23 5.48
N MET A 52 2.61 8.91 5.39
CA MET A 52 1.36 8.16 5.58
C MET A 52 0.91 8.16 7.05
N VAL A 53 1.84 8.22 8.00
CA VAL A 53 1.54 8.46 9.41
C VAL A 53 0.97 9.87 9.58
N ASP A 54 1.61 10.89 9.00
CA ASP A 54 1.12 12.29 9.06
C ASP A 54 -0.28 12.44 8.44
N GLN A 55 -0.58 11.67 7.40
CA GLN A 55 -1.89 11.63 6.74
C GLN A 55 -2.92 10.77 7.49
N GLY A 56 -2.54 10.09 8.58
CA GLY A 56 -3.41 9.21 9.36
C GLY A 56 -3.85 7.94 8.63
N LEU A 57 -3.15 7.52 7.57
CA LEU A 57 -3.43 6.30 6.82
C LEU A 57 -2.89 5.05 7.53
N ILE A 58 -1.77 5.22 8.22
CA ILE A 58 -1.15 4.18 9.04
C ILE A 58 -0.79 4.78 10.40
N ALA A 59 -0.56 3.93 11.39
CA ALA A 59 -0.04 4.32 12.69
C ALA A 59 1.25 3.55 12.97
N ALA A 60 2.23 4.22 13.57
CA ALA A 60 3.38 3.56 14.16
C ALA A 60 2.95 2.89 15.48
N VAL A 61 3.43 1.67 15.72
CA VAL A 61 3.21 0.89 16.93
C VAL A 61 4.55 0.83 17.66
N ASP A 62 4.59 1.33 18.90
CA ASP A 62 5.76 1.47 19.78
C ASP A 62 6.93 2.28 19.20
N ALA A 63 6.79 3.60 19.23
CA ALA A 63 7.81 4.57 18.79
C ALA A 63 8.94 4.82 19.81
N ASP A 64 8.92 4.20 20.98
CA ASP A 64 9.85 4.47 22.10
C ASP A 64 11.21 3.79 21.97
N ASP A 65 11.36 2.89 20.99
CA ASP A 65 12.62 2.22 20.68
C ASP A 65 12.88 2.32 19.17
N GLU A 66 13.92 3.05 18.76
CA GLU A 66 14.35 3.24 17.37
C GLU A 66 14.52 1.91 16.59
N ARG A 67 14.54 0.78 17.31
CA ARG A 67 14.70 -0.58 16.81
C ARG A 67 13.38 -1.34 16.56
N ARG A 68 12.20 -0.74 16.79
CA ARG A 68 10.90 -1.43 16.61
C ARG A 68 9.84 -0.59 15.88
N ASN A 69 10.16 -0.06 14.70
CA ASN A 69 9.16 0.65 13.89
C ASN A 69 8.19 -0.33 13.21
N TYR A 70 7.18 -0.79 13.97
CA TYR A 70 6.02 -1.50 13.46
C TYR A 70 4.97 -0.50 12.98
N TYR A 71 4.24 -0.89 11.95
CA TYR A 71 3.17 -0.09 11.39
C TYR A 71 1.90 -0.92 11.32
N ARG A 72 0.76 -0.27 11.51
CA ARG A 72 -0.57 -0.83 11.32
C ARG A 72 -1.41 0.09 10.45
N ILE A 73 -2.27 -0.49 9.63
CA ILE A 73 -3.25 0.29 8.85
C ILE A 73 -4.31 0.86 9.78
N THR A 74 -4.72 2.12 9.57
CA THR A 74 -5.86 2.72 10.29
C THR A 74 -7.17 2.42 9.58
N ASP A 75 -8.30 2.69 10.22
CA ASP A 75 -9.61 2.58 9.55
C ASP A 75 -9.72 3.51 8.34
N VAL A 76 -9.10 4.70 8.41
CA VAL A 76 -9.02 5.64 7.28
C VAL A 76 -8.19 5.03 6.16
N GLY A 77 -6.99 4.52 6.48
CA GLY A 77 -6.12 3.85 5.52
C GLY A 77 -6.79 2.66 4.84
N LEU A 78 -7.52 1.84 5.59
CA LEU A 78 -8.24 0.69 5.05
C LEU A 78 -9.34 1.11 4.09
N ARG A 79 -10.09 2.17 4.40
CA ARG A 79 -11.11 2.72 3.50
C ARG A 79 -10.48 3.26 2.21
N VAL A 80 -9.34 3.94 2.31
CA VAL A 80 -8.59 4.47 1.16
C VAL A 80 -8.01 3.34 0.31
N ALA A 81 -7.42 2.31 0.94
CA ALA A 81 -6.90 1.13 0.24
C ALA A 81 -8.01 0.41 -0.55
N LYS A 82 -9.19 0.22 0.05
CA LYS A 82 -10.35 -0.37 -0.64
C LYS A 82 -10.81 0.49 -1.81
N ALA A 83 -10.77 1.81 -1.69
CA ALA A 83 -11.15 2.71 -2.77
C ALA A 83 -10.15 2.66 -3.94
N GLU A 84 -8.85 2.68 -3.65
CA GLU A 84 -7.81 2.53 -4.67
C GLU A 84 -7.87 1.17 -5.37
N ALA A 85 -8.09 0.09 -4.62
CA ALA A 85 -8.25 -1.25 -5.20
C ALA A 85 -9.42 -1.30 -6.20
N ARG A 86 -10.57 -0.70 -5.87
CA ARG A 86 -11.71 -0.59 -6.80
C ARG A 86 -11.37 0.22 -8.04
N ARG A 87 -10.61 1.32 -7.89
CA ARG A 87 -10.18 2.17 -9.01
C ARG A 87 -9.28 1.40 -9.98
N LEU A 88 -8.29 0.67 -9.46
CA LEU A 88 -7.36 -0.14 -10.26
C LEU A 88 -8.07 -1.32 -10.95
N ASP A 89 -9.01 -1.95 -10.26
CA ASP A 89 -9.83 -3.01 -10.81
C ASP A 89 -10.73 -2.50 -11.95
N ALA A 90 -11.40 -1.35 -11.78
CA ALA A 90 -12.18 -0.71 -12.84
C ALA A 90 -11.32 -0.41 -14.09
N LEU A 91 -10.10 0.13 -13.88
CA LEU A 91 -9.16 0.40 -14.97
C LEU A 91 -8.73 -0.89 -15.69
N THR A 92 -8.44 -1.96 -14.94
CA THR A 92 -8.10 -3.27 -15.49
C THR A 92 -9.24 -3.87 -16.31
N ARG A 93 -10.49 -3.75 -15.82
CA ARG A 93 -11.69 -4.17 -16.57
C ARG A 93 -11.82 -3.39 -17.88
N ALA A 94 -11.65 -2.07 -17.85
CA ALA A 94 -11.69 -1.23 -19.05
C ALA A 94 -10.59 -1.61 -20.04
N ALA A 95 -9.36 -1.85 -19.58
CA ALA A 95 -8.25 -2.29 -20.41
C ALA A 95 -8.51 -3.66 -21.09
N ARG A 96 -9.16 -4.60 -20.39
CA ARG A 96 -9.60 -5.88 -20.98
C ARG A 96 -10.68 -5.69 -22.04
N LEU A 97 -11.68 -4.84 -21.79
CA LEU A 97 -12.74 -4.52 -22.76
C LEU A 97 -12.17 -3.84 -24.01
N GLY A 98 -11.17 -2.98 -23.85
CA GLY A 98 -10.45 -2.33 -24.94
C GLY A 98 -9.39 -3.20 -25.63
N GLY A 99 -9.22 -4.47 -25.24
CA GLY A 99 -8.28 -5.40 -25.87
C GLY A 99 -6.79 -5.20 -25.50
N LEU A 100 -6.48 -4.34 -24.52
CA LEU A 100 -5.10 -4.08 -24.06
C LEU A 100 -4.58 -5.16 -23.10
N LEU A 101 -5.48 -5.88 -22.43
CA LEU A 101 -5.15 -7.01 -21.56
C LEU A 101 -5.95 -8.25 -21.98
N LYS A 102 -5.31 -9.42 -21.91
CA LYS A 102 -6.01 -10.70 -22.12
C LYS A 102 -7.03 -10.94 -20.99
N LYS A 103 -8.13 -11.64 -21.31
CA LYS A 103 -9.01 -12.18 -20.26
C LYS A 103 -8.22 -13.20 -19.44
N GLU A 104 -8.30 -13.12 -18.12
CA GLU A 104 -7.74 -14.15 -17.26
C GLU A 104 -8.43 -15.49 -17.60
N ALA A 105 -7.62 -16.53 -17.81
CA ALA A 105 -8.13 -17.89 -17.92
C ALA A 105 -8.71 -18.27 -16.55
N LYS A 106 -9.95 -18.76 -16.55
CA LYS A 106 -10.66 -19.22 -15.36
C LYS A 106 -9.97 -20.44 -14.75
#